data_AF-A0A9E3KX19-F1
#
_entry.id   AF-A0A9E3KX19-F1
#
_cell.length_a   1.000
_cell.length_b   1.000
_cell.length_c   1.000
_cell.angle_alpha   90.00
_cell.angle_beta   90.00
_cell.angle_gamma   90.00
#
_symmetry.space_group_name_H-M   'P 1'
#
loop_
_entity.id
_entity.type
_entity.pdbx_description
1 polymer ?
#
loop_
_entity_poly.entity_id
_entity_poly.type
_entity_poly.pdbx_seq_one_letter_code
_entity_poly.pdbx_strand_id
1 'polypeptide(L)'
;MLKERFRTFFAEQAPFMAALFDTLVAQAPTFIRDGHNKILSTDLAPDGRTEPLRKLVWKVLPCPQDGFVLPDCVALAVDDQSELRPLMMVDLKEITAVLMPLSTERMLVGCREEATPVPTLDEFNEAAARASHSFFIAARFDERLKALANRVGESSHRMIEEMVGSTFSEFLAERSPALPAPTAVPNSDDLLSGGDAPDGGHEQEPPQAPRYSVHFLACADEPTANAIAAVLYR
;
A
#
# COMPACT_ATOMS: atom_id res chain seq x y z
N MET A 1 32.93 8.54 -29.75
CA MET A 1 31.64 8.83 -30.42
C MET A 1 30.40 8.77 -29.51
N LEU A 2 30.32 7.93 -28.47
CA LEU A 2 29.15 7.91 -27.56
C LEU A 2 29.08 9.13 -26.61
N LYS A 3 30.23 9.61 -26.10
CA LYS A 3 30.33 10.79 -25.21
C LYS A 3 29.94 12.13 -25.88
N GLU A 4 30.24 12.29 -27.16
CA GLU A 4 29.92 13.53 -27.90
C GLU A 4 28.42 13.60 -28.21
N ARG A 5 27.81 12.46 -28.58
CA ARG A 5 26.36 12.36 -28.76
C ARG A 5 25.58 12.53 -27.46
N PHE A 6 26.12 12.08 -26.33
CA PHE A 6 25.48 12.27 -25.02
C PHE A 6 25.40 13.73 -24.61
N ARG A 7 26.43 14.54 -24.91
CA ARG A 7 26.41 15.98 -24.59
C ARG A 7 25.38 16.74 -25.42
N THR A 8 25.27 16.44 -26.70
CA THR A 8 24.27 17.07 -27.57
C THR A 8 22.86 16.62 -27.18
N PHE A 9 22.66 15.31 -26.96
CA PHE A 9 21.39 14.76 -26.51
C PHE A 9 20.95 15.34 -25.15
N PHE A 10 21.86 15.43 -24.19
CA PHE A 10 21.58 16.00 -22.87
C PHE A 10 21.32 17.51 -22.96
N ALA A 11 22.05 18.26 -23.80
CA ALA A 11 21.80 19.68 -24.00
C ALA A 11 20.44 19.96 -24.68
N GLU A 12 20.00 19.08 -25.58
CA GLU A 12 18.71 19.19 -26.26
C GLU A 12 17.54 18.74 -25.37
N GLN A 13 17.74 17.74 -24.50
CA GLN A 13 16.71 17.17 -23.62
C GLN A 13 16.67 17.84 -22.24
N ALA A 14 17.74 18.50 -21.78
CA ALA A 14 17.79 19.12 -20.45
C ALA A 14 16.70 20.19 -20.21
N PRO A 15 16.36 21.08 -21.16
CA PRO A 15 15.27 22.04 -20.96
C PRO A 15 13.92 21.35 -20.80
N PHE A 16 13.72 20.25 -21.52
CA PHE A 16 12.52 19.42 -21.44
C PHE A 16 12.45 18.64 -20.12
N MET A 17 13.55 18.04 -19.68
CA MET A 17 13.68 17.37 -18.38
C MET A 17 13.47 18.35 -17.22
N ALA A 18 14.02 19.57 -17.30
CA ALA A 18 13.81 20.61 -16.31
C ALA A 18 12.32 21.02 -16.22
N ALA A 19 11.67 21.24 -17.36
CA ALA A 19 10.24 21.54 -17.41
C ALA A 19 9.36 20.38 -16.87
N LEU A 20 9.78 19.13 -17.11
CA LEU A 20 9.16 17.94 -16.53
C LEU A 20 9.29 17.90 -15.00
N PHE A 21 10.50 18.15 -14.48
CA PHE A 21 10.75 18.23 -13.04
C PHE A 21 9.95 19.37 -12.40
N ASP A 22 9.89 20.54 -13.04
CA ASP A 22 9.11 21.68 -12.54
C ASP A 22 7.61 21.35 -12.52
N THR A 23 7.11 20.63 -13.52
CA THR A 23 5.70 20.18 -13.56
C THR A 23 5.41 19.14 -12.47
N LEU A 24 6.31 18.17 -12.28
CA LEU A 24 6.20 17.18 -11.20
C LEU A 24 6.25 17.84 -9.82
N VAL A 25 7.16 18.79 -9.60
CA VAL A 25 7.28 19.56 -8.35
C VAL A 25 6.01 20.40 -8.12
N ALA A 26 5.46 21.01 -9.16
CA ALA A 26 4.24 21.80 -9.06
C ALA A 26 2.99 20.94 -8.76
N GLN A 27 2.93 19.71 -9.28
CA GLN A 27 1.80 18.80 -9.08
C GLN A 27 1.96 17.88 -7.86
N ALA A 28 3.17 17.72 -7.32
CA ALA A 28 3.46 16.88 -6.16
C ALA A 28 2.55 17.19 -4.95
N PRO A 29 2.29 18.46 -4.57
CA PRO A 29 1.37 18.75 -3.47
C PRO A 29 -0.05 18.23 -3.72
N THR A 30 -0.50 18.27 -4.98
CA THR A 30 -1.82 17.81 -5.39
C THR A 30 -1.89 16.29 -5.36
N PHE A 31 -0.90 15.59 -5.92
CA PHE A 31 -0.81 14.13 -5.84
C PHE A 31 -0.67 13.62 -4.40
N ILE A 32 0.16 14.27 -3.59
CA ILE A 32 0.33 13.95 -2.18
C ILE A 32 -0.99 14.15 -1.43
N ARG A 33 -1.67 15.28 -1.65
CA ARG A 33 -2.96 15.58 -1.02
C ARG A 33 -4.05 14.61 -1.47
N ASP A 34 -4.16 14.35 -2.76
CA ASP A 34 -5.22 13.51 -3.32
C ASP A 34 -4.97 12.04 -2.99
N GLY A 35 -3.69 11.61 -2.92
CA GLY A 35 -3.28 10.33 -2.37
C GLY A 35 -3.61 10.19 -0.88
N HIS A 36 -3.28 11.18 -0.05
CA HIS A 36 -3.67 11.20 1.36
C HIS A 36 -5.19 11.20 1.52
N ASN A 37 -5.91 12.02 0.77
CA ASN A 37 -7.36 12.09 0.82
C ASN A 37 -8.01 10.78 0.38
N LYS A 38 -7.47 10.10 -0.65
CA LYS A 38 -7.94 8.78 -1.08
C LYS A 38 -7.74 7.74 0.02
N ILE A 39 -6.57 7.74 0.67
CA ILE A 39 -6.26 6.83 1.78
C ILE A 39 -7.12 7.13 3.01
N LEU A 40 -7.33 8.40 3.35
CA LEU A 40 -8.14 8.86 4.49
C LEU A 40 -9.65 8.74 4.24
N SER A 41 -10.10 8.79 2.98
CA SER A 41 -11.49 8.53 2.59
C SER A 41 -11.84 7.04 2.60
N THR A 42 -10.83 6.19 2.71
CA THR A 42 -11.01 4.78 3.02
C THR A 42 -11.11 4.67 4.54
N ASP A 43 -12.24 4.18 5.04
CA ASP A 43 -12.58 4.11 6.47
C ASP A 43 -11.39 3.68 7.34
N LEU A 44 -11.16 4.36 8.47
CA LEU A 44 -9.95 4.25 9.32
C LEU A 44 -9.79 2.89 10.01
N ALA A 45 -10.76 2.00 9.84
CA ALA A 45 -10.57 0.54 9.79
C ALA A 45 -11.78 -0.05 9.03
N PRO A 46 -11.64 -0.49 7.77
CA PRO A 46 -12.78 -0.95 7.00
C PRO A 46 -12.99 -2.44 7.26
N ASP A 47 -14.24 -2.87 7.40
CA ASP A 47 -14.64 -4.29 7.39
C ASP A 47 -13.92 -5.11 6.30
N GLY A 48 -13.53 -4.47 5.18
CA GLY A 48 -12.78 -5.07 4.08
C GLY A 48 -11.40 -5.64 4.42
N ARG A 49 -10.68 -5.15 5.45
CA ARG A 49 -9.39 -5.75 5.86
C ARG A 49 -9.57 -6.85 6.90
N THR A 50 -10.56 -6.70 7.77
CA THR A 50 -10.81 -7.63 8.87
C THR A 50 -11.43 -8.94 8.35
N GLU A 51 -12.30 -8.85 7.35
CA GLU A 51 -13.04 -10.00 6.84
C GLU A 51 -12.14 -11.09 6.20
N PRO A 52 -11.14 -10.76 5.35
CA PRO A 52 -10.19 -11.76 4.88
C PRO A 52 -9.35 -12.38 6.01
N LEU A 53 -8.91 -11.58 6.97
CA LEU A 53 -8.09 -12.04 8.09
C LEU A 53 -8.85 -12.96 9.06
N ARG A 54 -10.16 -12.74 9.23
CA ARG A 54 -11.04 -13.61 10.04
C ARG A 54 -11.18 -15.02 9.47
N LYS A 55 -10.99 -15.20 8.16
CA LYS A 55 -11.11 -16.49 7.48
C LYS A 55 -9.87 -17.37 7.64
N LEU A 56 -8.78 -16.81 8.16
CA LEU A 56 -7.56 -17.57 8.43
C LEU A 56 -7.70 -18.42 9.69
N VAL A 57 -7.05 -19.58 9.68
CA VAL A 57 -6.87 -20.44 10.85
C VAL A 57 -5.67 -19.92 11.64
N TRP A 58 -5.96 -19.37 12.82
CA TRP A 58 -4.96 -18.74 13.69
C TRP A 58 -4.38 -19.71 14.72
N LYS A 59 -3.06 -19.67 14.89
CA LYS A 59 -2.33 -20.39 15.93
C LYS A 59 -1.13 -19.59 16.41
N VAL A 60 -0.73 -19.81 17.65
CA VAL A 60 0.53 -19.26 18.18
C VAL A 60 1.57 -20.37 18.15
N LEU A 61 2.68 -20.12 17.45
CA LEU A 61 3.81 -21.03 17.36
C LEU A 61 4.96 -20.54 18.24
N PRO A 62 5.63 -21.45 18.98
CA PRO A 62 6.86 -21.10 19.67
C PRO A 62 8.01 -20.90 18.68
N CYS A 63 8.98 -20.07 19.05
CA CYS A 63 10.21 -19.89 18.30
C CYS A 63 11.25 -20.95 18.68
N PRO A 64 12.05 -21.45 17.72
CA PRO A 64 13.33 -22.09 18.01
C PRO A 64 14.27 -21.18 18.83
N GLN A 65 15.35 -21.74 19.39
CA GLN A 65 16.32 -21.00 20.24
C GLN A 65 16.90 -19.73 19.61
N ASP A 66 16.83 -19.61 18.28
CA ASP A 66 17.41 -18.49 17.56
C ASP A 66 16.64 -17.17 17.64
N GLY A 67 15.36 -17.24 17.97
CA GLY A 67 14.52 -16.07 18.18
C GLY A 67 14.04 -15.37 16.90
N PHE A 68 12.79 -14.91 16.91
CA PHE A 68 12.23 -14.08 15.86
C PHE A 68 12.77 -12.65 15.97
N VAL A 69 13.01 -12.05 14.80
CA VAL A 69 13.12 -10.60 14.64
C VAL A 69 11.72 -9.97 14.70
N LEU A 70 11.58 -8.85 15.40
CA LEU A 70 10.35 -8.07 15.46
C LEU A 70 10.52 -6.83 14.56
N PRO A 71 9.93 -6.84 13.35
CA PRO A 71 10.05 -5.72 12.43
C PRO A 71 9.15 -4.56 12.85
N ASP A 72 9.52 -3.34 12.45
CA ASP A 72 8.70 -2.14 12.66
C ASP A 72 7.44 -2.08 11.74
N CYS A 73 7.34 -2.98 10.76
CA CYS A 73 6.15 -3.16 9.91
C CYS A 73 5.06 -4.09 10.51
N VAL A 74 5.24 -4.55 11.76
CA VAL A 74 4.33 -5.38 12.57
C VAL A 74 4.14 -6.82 12.07
N ALA A 75 3.71 -7.02 10.82
CA ALA A 75 3.36 -8.32 10.28
C ALA A 75 3.78 -8.48 8.82
N LEU A 76 4.14 -9.70 8.45
CA LEU A 76 4.37 -10.11 7.07
C LEU A 76 3.24 -11.01 6.59
N ALA A 77 2.97 -10.98 5.30
CA ALA A 77 2.07 -11.91 4.63
C ALA A 77 2.83 -12.69 3.56
N VAL A 78 2.39 -13.92 3.37
CA VAL A 78 2.71 -14.76 2.22
C VAL A 78 1.51 -14.70 1.30
N ASP A 79 1.75 -14.45 0.01
CA ASP A 79 0.72 -14.49 -1.01
C ASP A 79 0.74 -15.82 -1.79
N ASP A 80 -0.11 -15.93 -2.82
CA ASP A 80 -0.16 -17.10 -3.69
C ASP A 80 1.15 -17.29 -4.52
N GLN A 81 2.02 -16.28 -4.59
CA GLN A 81 3.35 -16.37 -5.23
C GLN A 81 4.44 -16.83 -4.25
N SER A 82 4.07 -17.13 -2.99
CA SER A 82 5.00 -17.51 -1.93
C SER A 82 6.01 -16.41 -1.57
N GLU A 83 5.72 -15.13 -1.88
CA GLU A 83 6.58 -14.02 -1.47
C GLU A 83 6.20 -13.51 -0.07
N LEU A 84 7.20 -13.31 0.80
CA LEU A 84 7.00 -12.61 2.07
C LEU A 84 7.14 -11.11 1.89
N ARG A 85 6.07 -10.38 2.20
CA ARG A 85 6.01 -8.92 2.12
C ARG A 85 5.31 -8.33 3.34
N PRO A 86 5.55 -7.06 3.70
CA PRO A 86 4.73 -6.38 4.70
C PRO A 86 3.25 -6.56 4.42
N LEU A 87 2.44 -6.89 5.43
CA LEU A 87 1.00 -7.15 5.25
C LEU A 87 0.25 -5.98 4.58
N MET A 88 0.74 -4.75 4.72
CA MET A 88 0.17 -3.58 4.06
C MET A 88 0.44 -3.51 2.56
N MET A 89 1.42 -4.27 2.04
CA MET A 89 1.84 -4.29 0.64
C MET A 89 1.22 -5.45 -0.15
N VAL A 90 0.42 -6.31 0.48
CA VAL A 90 -0.17 -7.50 -0.14
C VAL A 90 -1.67 -7.31 -0.35
N ASP A 91 -2.20 -7.81 -1.47
CA ASP A 91 -3.65 -7.94 -1.65
C ASP A 91 -4.19 -9.00 -0.68
N LEU A 92 -5.06 -8.60 0.23
CA LEU A 92 -5.65 -9.48 1.24
C LEU A 92 -6.49 -10.62 0.64
N LYS A 93 -6.86 -10.56 -0.63
CA LYS A 93 -7.52 -11.67 -1.34
C LYS A 93 -6.55 -12.80 -1.69
N GLU A 94 -5.27 -12.48 -1.82
CA GLU A 94 -4.22 -13.39 -2.28
C GLU A 94 -3.39 -13.95 -1.12
N ILE A 95 -3.68 -13.57 0.14
CA ILE A 95 -2.90 -14.03 1.31
C ILE A 95 -3.10 -15.52 1.58
N THR A 96 -2.02 -16.27 1.61
CA THR A 96 -2.00 -17.69 2.01
C THR A 96 -1.64 -17.83 3.48
N ALA A 97 -0.76 -16.96 4.00
CA ALA A 97 -0.41 -16.90 5.41
C ALA A 97 -0.11 -15.49 5.89
N VAL A 98 -0.28 -15.25 7.19
CA VAL A 98 0.12 -14.02 7.90
C VAL A 98 0.97 -14.42 9.10
N LEU A 99 2.12 -13.76 9.24
CA LEU A 99 3.09 -13.98 10.31
C LEU A 99 3.31 -12.68 11.10
N MET A 100 2.97 -12.69 12.37
CA MET A 100 3.13 -11.57 13.29
C MET A 100 3.91 -12.00 14.54
N PRO A 101 5.18 -11.60 14.71
CA PRO A 101 5.94 -11.94 15.90
C PRO A 101 5.33 -11.21 17.09
N LEU A 102 4.86 -11.97 18.09
CA LEU A 102 4.32 -11.45 19.34
C LEU A 102 5.44 -11.16 20.34
N SER A 103 6.49 -11.96 20.28
CA SER A 103 7.75 -11.78 20.99
C SER A 103 8.84 -12.47 20.20
N THR A 104 10.08 -12.37 20.66
CA THR A 104 11.21 -13.10 20.08
C THR A 104 11.03 -14.62 20.19
N GLU A 105 10.09 -15.09 21.01
CA GLU A 105 9.84 -16.51 21.28
C GLU A 105 8.48 -17.01 20.78
N ARG A 106 7.63 -16.12 20.25
CA ARG A 106 6.26 -16.47 19.87
C ARG A 106 5.84 -15.76 18.60
N MET A 107 5.27 -16.51 17.68
CA MET A 107 4.72 -16.03 16.41
C MET A 107 3.23 -16.31 16.37
N LEU A 108 2.42 -15.29 16.07
CA LEU A 108 1.05 -15.51 15.63
C LEU A 108 1.08 -15.83 14.13
N VAL A 109 0.49 -16.97 13.77
CA VAL A 109 0.40 -17.42 12.39
C VAL A 109 -1.07 -17.62 12.03
N GLY A 110 -1.52 -16.94 10.99
CA GLY A 110 -2.83 -17.17 10.37
C GLY A 110 -2.63 -17.80 9.00
N CYS A 111 -3.15 -19.00 8.77
CA CYS A 111 -3.06 -19.68 7.47
C CYS A 111 -4.42 -19.80 6.80
N ARG A 112 -4.48 -19.73 5.47
CA ARG A 112 -5.71 -19.98 4.70
C ARG A 112 -6.19 -21.42 4.88
N GLU A 113 -5.24 -22.37 4.93
CA GLU A 113 -5.49 -23.78 5.17
C GLU A 113 -4.54 -24.31 6.26
N GLU A 114 -4.94 -25.35 7.01
CA GLU A 114 -4.08 -25.91 8.07
C GLU A 114 -2.74 -26.45 7.55
N ALA A 115 -2.74 -26.96 6.32
CA ALA A 115 -1.58 -27.51 5.64
C ALA A 115 -0.71 -26.46 4.92
N THR A 116 -1.08 -25.17 4.97
CA THR A 116 -0.27 -24.11 4.34
C THR A 116 1.14 -24.11 4.94
N PRO A 117 2.19 -24.26 4.11
CA PRO A 117 3.57 -24.20 4.58
C PRO A 117 3.87 -22.87 5.25
N VAL A 118 4.44 -22.93 6.44
CA VAL A 118 4.90 -21.73 7.16
C VAL A 118 6.38 -21.55 6.86
N PRO A 119 6.82 -20.33 6.49
CA PRO A 119 8.23 -20.02 6.30
C PRO A 119 9.10 -20.43 7.48
N THR A 120 10.32 -20.85 7.19
CA THR A 120 11.33 -21.13 8.21
C THR A 120 11.70 -19.86 8.98
N LEU A 121 12.31 -20.04 10.16
CA LEU A 121 12.79 -18.92 10.97
C LEU A 121 13.75 -18.01 10.19
N ASP A 122 14.62 -18.61 9.37
CA ASP A 122 15.63 -17.90 8.61
C ASP A 122 15.00 -17.05 7.50
N GLU A 123 14.08 -17.64 6.73
CA GLU A 123 13.30 -16.94 5.70
C GLU A 123 12.48 -15.80 6.29
N PHE A 124 11.83 -16.03 7.44
CA PHE A 124 11.07 -15.00 8.14
C PHE A 124 11.97 -13.87 8.60
N ASN A 125 13.06 -14.15 9.33
CA ASN A 125 13.95 -13.12 9.88
C ASN A 125 14.60 -12.28 8.77
N GLU A 126 14.94 -12.92 7.65
CA GLU A 126 15.46 -12.24 6.47
C GLU A 126 14.42 -11.29 5.85
N ALA A 127 13.20 -11.78 5.63
CA ALA A 127 12.12 -10.96 5.10
C ALA A 127 11.73 -9.84 6.06
N ALA A 128 11.68 -10.10 7.37
CA ALA A 128 11.36 -9.12 8.40
C ALA A 128 12.38 -7.99 8.46
N ALA A 129 13.67 -8.32 8.38
CA ALA A 129 14.72 -7.31 8.33
C ALA A 129 14.60 -6.41 7.10
N ARG A 130 14.37 -7.00 5.91
CA ARG A 130 14.13 -6.24 4.67
C ARG A 130 12.88 -5.38 4.68
N ALA A 131 11.83 -5.91 5.31
CA ALA A 131 10.53 -5.27 5.46
C ALA A 131 10.56 -4.13 6.46
N SER A 132 11.53 -4.15 7.38
CA SER A 132 11.68 -3.09 8.37
C SER A 132 12.15 -1.80 7.71
N HIS A 133 11.64 -0.66 8.16
CA HIS A 133 11.97 0.64 7.58
C HIS A 133 13.19 1.30 8.24
N SER A 134 13.22 1.31 9.56
CA SER A 134 14.26 2.01 10.34
C SER A 134 15.01 1.08 11.29
N PHE A 135 14.34 0.09 11.86
CA PHE A 135 14.96 -0.85 12.79
C PHE A 135 14.13 -2.12 12.92
N PHE A 136 14.72 -3.13 13.58
CA PHE A 136 13.99 -4.25 14.13
C PHE A 136 14.49 -4.57 15.54
N ILE A 137 13.71 -5.31 16.31
CA ILE A 137 14.08 -5.76 17.66
C ILE A 137 14.42 -7.25 17.63
N ALA A 138 15.44 -7.67 18.36
CA ALA A 138 15.83 -9.07 18.52
C ALA A 138 16.24 -9.37 19.96
N ALA A 139 16.17 -10.64 20.38
CA ALA A 139 16.54 -11.06 21.74
C ALA A 139 18.07 -11.01 21.99
N ARG A 140 18.85 -10.97 20.92
CA ARG A 140 20.31 -11.07 20.95
C ARG A 140 20.93 -10.17 19.90
N PHE A 141 22.25 -10.07 19.94
CA PHE A 141 23.03 -9.31 18.98
C PHE A 141 24.26 -10.11 18.57
N ASP A 142 24.20 -10.71 17.38
CA ASP A 142 25.25 -11.55 16.80
C ASP A 142 25.59 -11.09 15.37
N GLU A 143 26.63 -11.67 14.76
CA GLU A 143 27.06 -11.31 13.40
C GLU A 143 25.99 -11.55 12.34
N ARG A 144 25.11 -12.53 12.55
CA ARG A 144 24.02 -12.83 11.64
C ARG A 144 22.97 -11.71 11.67
N LEU A 145 22.58 -11.26 12.86
CA LEU A 145 21.65 -10.14 13.02
C LEU A 145 22.26 -8.82 12.54
N LYS A 146 23.57 -8.61 12.71
CA LYS A 146 24.27 -7.46 12.09
C LYS A 146 24.18 -7.48 10.58
N ALA A 147 24.37 -8.65 9.96
CA ALA A 147 24.22 -8.79 8.51
C ALA A 147 22.78 -8.47 8.06
N LEU A 148 21.77 -8.90 8.83
CA LEU A 148 20.37 -8.56 8.58
C LEU A 148 20.07 -7.06 8.75
N ALA A 149 20.69 -6.38 9.71
CA ALA A 149 20.52 -4.94 9.91
C ALA A 149 20.92 -4.11 8.68
N ASN A 150 21.87 -4.60 7.86
CA ASN A 150 22.26 -3.93 6.61
C ASN A 150 21.18 -3.96 5.52
N ARG A 151 20.10 -4.72 5.73
CA ARG A 151 19.00 -4.93 4.78
C ARG A 151 17.76 -4.11 5.09
N VAL A 152 17.76 -3.41 6.22
CA VAL A 152 16.67 -2.52 6.63
C VAL A 152 16.42 -1.47 5.55
N GLY A 153 15.14 -1.26 5.21
CA GLY A 153 14.68 -0.30 4.22
C GLY A 153 14.62 -0.84 2.78
N GLU A 154 15.13 -2.06 2.51
CA GLU A 154 15.13 -2.65 1.15
C GLU A 154 13.72 -2.71 0.54
N SER A 155 12.71 -3.12 1.31
CA SER A 155 11.33 -3.23 0.80
C SER A 155 10.72 -1.88 0.44
N SER A 156 10.94 -0.85 1.26
CA SER A 156 10.45 0.50 1.00
C SER A 156 11.14 1.13 -0.20
N HIS A 157 12.47 0.97 -0.33
CA HIS A 157 13.20 1.46 -1.50
C HIS A 157 12.72 0.79 -2.79
N ARG A 158 12.54 -0.53 -2.79
CA ARG A 158 12.04 -1.26 -3.96
C ARG A 158 10.66 -0.76 -4.40
N MET A 159 9.75 -0.55 -3.43
CA MET A 159 8.42 -0.01 -3.72
C MET A 159 8.48 1.37 -4.39
N ILE A 160 9.38 2.24 -3.92
CA ILE A 160 9.59 3.57 -4.50
C ILE A 160 10.15 3.44 -5.92
N GLU A 161 11.15 2.59 -6.14
CA GLU A 161 11.74 2.35 -7.47
C GLU A 161 10.70 1.82 -8.48
N GLU A 162 9.86 0.87 -8.07
CA GLU A 162 8.77 0.32 -8.87
C GLU A 162 7.74 1.40 -9.24
N MET A 163 7.32 2.23 -8.28
CA MET A 163 6.36 3.31 -8.49
C MET A 163 6.90 4.40 -9.43
N VAL A 164 8.19 4.76 -9.30
CA VAL A 164 8.84 5.71 -10.23
C VAL A 164 8.89 5.11 -11.64
N GLY A 165 9.24 3.82 -11.76
CA GLY A 165 9.32 3.14 -13.05
C GLY A 165 7.97 3.01 -13.77
N SER A 166 6.90 2.67 -13.03
CA SER A 166 5.55 2.56 -13.60
C SER A 166 5.02 3.90 -14.07
N THR A 167 5.14 4.95 -13.25
CA THR A 167 4.71 6.31 -13.58
C THR A 167 5.40 6.83 -14.84
N PHE A 168 6.71 6.58 -14.98
CA PHE A 168 7.46 6.98 -16.17
C PHE A 168 7.02 6.22 -17.42
N SER A 169 6.72 4.93 -17.29
CA SER A 169 6.25 4.09 -18.40
C SER A 169 4.86 4.49 -18.88
N GLU A 170 3.94 4.78 -17.96
CA GLU A 170 2.59 5.27 -18.29
C GLU A 170 2.66 6.61 -19.03
N PHE A 171 3.47 7.54 -18.56
CA PHE A 171 3.67 8.83 -19.22
C PHE A 171 4.22 8.69 -20.65
N LEU A 172 5.15 7.76 -20.88
CA LEU A 172 5.68 7.49 -22.22
C LEU A 172 4.64 6.81 -23.13
N ALA A 173 3.79 5.95 -22.57
CA ALA A 173 2.72 5.28 -23.30
C ALA A 173 1.64 6.26 -23.78
N GLU A 174 1.22 7.20 -22.93
CA GLU A 174 0.25 8.25 -23.28
C GLU A 174 0.73 9.18 -24.41
N ARG A 175 2.05 9.26 -24.63
CA ARG A 175 2.67 10.12 -25.64
C ARG A 175 3.14 9.38 -26.88
N SER A 176 2.97 8.06 -26.96
CA SER A 176 3.16 7.35 -28.22
C SER A 176 2.00 7.73 -29.15
N PRO A 177 2.25 8.38 -30.32
CA PRO A 177 1.18 8.76 -31.22
C PRO A 177 0.51 7.49 -31.73
N ALA A 178 -0.73 7.25 -31.31
CA ALA A 178 -1.61 6.34 -32.01
C ALA A 178 -1.74 6.87 -33.44
N LEU A 179 -1.17 6.13 -34.40
CA LEU A 179 -1.46 6.35 -35.82
C LEU A 179 -2.98 6.29 -35.97
N PRO A 180 -3.64 7.33 -36.54
CA PRO A 180 -5.07 7.28 -36.73
C PRO A 180 -5.38 6.13 -37.70
N ALA A 181 -6.16 5.16 -37.22
CA ALA A 181 -6.76 4.15 -38.07
C ALA A 181 -7.57 4.86 -39.17
N PRO A 182 -7.53 4.38 -40.42
CA PRO A 182 -8.26 5.01 -41.52
C PRO A 182 -9.75 5.00 -41.20
N THR A 183 -10.34 6.20 -41.19
CA THR A 183 -11.78 6.44 -41.02
C THR A 183 -12.57 5.65 -42.06
N ALA A 184 -13.28 4.62 -41.61
CA ALA A 184 -14.33 4.00 -42.40
C ALA A 184 -15.58 4.90 -42.35
N VAL A 185 -16.09 5.19 -43.55
CA VAL A 185 -17.26 6.01 -43.85
C VAL A 185 -18.52 5.38 -43.22
N PRO A 186 -19.46 6.14 -42.65
CA PRO A 186 -20.71 5.58 -42.14
C PRO A 186 -21.63 5.28 -43.32
N ASN A 187 -22.01 4.02 -43.50
CA ASN A 187 -23.17 3.69 -44.31
C ASN A 187 -24.43 3.76 -43.45
N SER A 188 -25.42 4.43 -44.04
CA SER A 188 -26.81 4.52 -43.65
C SER A 188 -27.52 3.17 -43.63
N ASP A 189 -28.61 3.14 -42.88
CA ASP A 189 -29.64 2.10 -42.81
C ASP A 189 -29.41 1.01 -41.76
N ASP A 190 -29.96 1.22 -40.56
CA ASP A 190 -31.08 0.37 -40.15
C ASP A 190 -31.96 1.05 -39.08
N LEU A 191 -33.25 1.02 -39.38
CA LEU A 191 -34.35 1.62 -38.64
C LEU A 191 -35.04 0.58 -37.74
N LEU A 192 -35.28 0.99 -36.50
CA LEU A 192 -36.43 0.69 -35.63
C LEU A 192 -36.58 -0.72 -35.01
N SER A 193 -36.60 -0.77 -33.67
CA SER A 193 -37.79 -1.26 -32.92
C SER A 193 -37.71 -1.00 -31.40
N GLY A 194 -38.79 -0.39 -30.88
CA GLY A 194 -39.37 -0.51 -29.52
C GLY A 194 -38.56 0.01 -28.32
N GLY A 195 -39.09 0.69 -27.31
CA GLY A 195 -40.46 0.97 -26.85
C GLY A 195 -40.42 1.18 -25.32
N ASP A 196 -41.20 2.16 -24.84
CA ASP A 196 -41.63 2.47 -23.46
C ASP A 196 -40.72 3.20 -22.44
N ALA A 197 -40.98 4.52 -22.34
CA ALA A 197 -41.52 5.28 -21.18
C ALA A 197 -40.86 5.26 -19.77
N PRO A 198 -41.08 6.33 -18.95
CA PRO A 198 -40.02 6.99 -18.19
C PRO A 198 -40.02 6.65 -16.69
N ASP A 199 -38.86 6.74 -16.05
CA ASP A 199 -38.75 6.61 -14.59
C ASP A 199 -38.09 7.85 -13.95
N GLY A 200 -38.52 8.11 -12.73
CA GLY A 200 -38.57 9.39 -12.04
C GLY A 200 -37.22 10.02 -11.71
N GLY A 201 -37.20 11.35 -11.85
CA GLY A 201 -36.21 12.19 -11.20
C GLY A 201 -36.44 12.20 -9.69
N HIS A 202 -35.47 11.70 -8.93
CA HIS A 202 -35.34 11.98 -7.51
C HIS A 202 -34.11 12.87 -7.31
N GLU A 203 -34.34 14.17 -7.08
CA GLU A 203 -33.38 15.05 -6.44
C GLU A 203 -33.11 14.52 -5.03
N GLN A 204 -31.93 13.94 -4.80
CA GLN A 204 -31.46 13.60 -3.46
C GLN A 204 -30.80 14.82 -2.84
N GLU A 205 -31.41 15.36 -1.79
CA GLU A 205 -30.79 16.33 -0.88
C GLU A 205 -29.46 15.76 -0.32
N PRO A 206 -28.45 16.63 -0.08
CA PRO A 206 -27.17 16.17 0.45
C PRO A 206 -27.35 15.57 1.85
N PRO A 207 -26.71 14.42 2.15
CA PRO A 207 -26.86 13.76 3.44
C PRO A 207 -26.29 14.65 4.56
N GLN A 208 -27.11 14.91 5.58
CA GLN A 208 -26.67 15.62 6.79
C GLN A 208 -25.58 14.81 7.51
N ALA A 209 -24.51 15.51 7.90
CA ALA A 209 -23.41 14.92 8.64
C ALA A 209 -23.90 14.27 9.96
N PRO A 210 -23.46 13.03 10.27
CA PRO A 210 -23.86 12.36 11.50
C PRO A 210 -23.29 13.10 12.72
N ARG A 211 -24.17 13.38 13.69
CA ARG A 211 -23.78 13.91 15.01
C ARG A 211 -23.31 12.76 15.88
N TYR A 212 -22.00 12.61 16.04
CA TYR A 212 -21.40 11.67 17.00
C TYR A 212 -20.88 12.41 18.23
N SER A 213 -20.71 11.66 19.32
CA SER A 213 -20.15 12.15 20.57
C SER A 213 -19.01 11.28 21.07
N VAL A 214 -17.83 11.87 21.31
CA VAL A 214 -16.64 11.19 21.83
C VAL A 214 -16.50 11.40 23.33
N HIS A 215 -16.27 10.31 24.06
CA HIS A 215 -15.96 10.29 25.49
C HIS A 215 -14.72 9.44 25.72
N PHE A 216 -13.82 9.90 26.58
CA PHE A 216 -12.67 9.13 27.02
C PHE A 216 -12.99 8.44 28.34
N LEU A 217 -12.67 7.15 28.46
CA LEU A 217 -12.93 6.35 29.65
C LEU A 217 -11.62 6.02 30.37
N ALA A 218 -11.64 6.10 31.71
CA ALA A 218 -10.53 5.74 32.59
C ALA A 218 -9.22 6.51 32.34
N CYS A 219 -9.30 7.79 31.99
CA CYS A 219 -8.13 8.65 31.89
C CYS A 219 -7.55 8.96 33.27
N ALA A 220 -6.22 8.88 33.39
CA ALA A 220 -5.51 9.27 34.60
C ALA A 220 -5.65 10.78 34.91
N ASP A 221 -5.94 11.60 33.89
CA ASP A 221 -6.21 13.03 33.99
C ASP A 221 -7.51 13.36 33.23
N GLU A 222 -8.62 13.17 33.94
CA GLU A 222 -9.99 13.37 33.46
C GLU A 222 -10.29 14.83 33.03
N PRO A 223 -9.79 15.88 33.73
CA PRO A 223 -9.92 17.28 33.29
C PRO A 223 -9.34 17.53 31.90
N THR A 224 -8.12 17.05 31.63
CA THR A 224 -7.46 17.24 30.33
C THR A 224 -8.17 16.46 29.22
N ALA A 225 -8.62 15.24 29.51
CA ALA A 225 -9.38 14.43 28.55
C ALA A 225 -10.70 15.10 28.14
N ASN A 226 -11.41 15.73 29.09
CA ASN A 226 -12.65 16.47 28.81
C ASN A 226 -12.40 17.74 27.99
N ALA A 227 -11.28 18.45 28.23
CA ALA A 227 -10.92 19.62 27.44
C ALA A 227 -10.64 19.25 25.97
N ILE A 228 -9.97 18.11 25.73
CA ILE A 228 -9.71 17.59 24.39
C ILE A 228 -11.02 17.16 23.71
N ALA A 229 -11.88 16.43 24.44
CA ALA A 229 -13.18 16.01 23.92
C ALA A 229 -14.02 17.22 23.47
N ALA A 230 -14.01 18.32 24.22
CA ALA A 230 -14.77 19.53 23.89
C ALA A 230 -14.28 20.28 22.63
N VAL A 231 -12.99 20.17 22.28
CA VAL A 231 -12.43 20.78 21.07
C VAL A 231 -12.86 20.04 19.80
N LEU A 232 -13.15 18.74 19.91
CA LEU A 232 -13.57 17.89 18.80
C LEU A 232 -15.03 18.11 18.35
N TYR A 233 -15.77 19.03 18.99
CA TYR A 233 -17.18 19.38 18.66
C TYR A 233 -17.37 20.77 18.02
N ARG A 234 -16.33 21.37 17.43
CA ARG A 234 -16.49 22.62 16.66
C ARG A 234 -16.53 22.39 15.16
#